data_AF-A0A967AKY3-F1
#
_entry.id   AF-A0A967AKY3-F1
#
_cell.length_a   1.000
_cell.length_b   1.000
_cell.length_c   1.000
_cell.angle_alpha   90.00
_cell.angle_beta   90.00
_cell.angle_gamma   90.00
#
_symmetry.space_group_name_H-M   'P 1'
#
loop_
_entity.id
_entity.type
_entity.pdbx_description
1 polymer ?
#
loop_
_entity_poly.entity_id
_entity_poly.type
_entity_poly.pdbx_seq_one_letter_code
_entity_poly.pdbx_strand_id
1 'polypeptide(L)' 'MNSSPTSQRVLLFHNDPTSTLTMTSVLEKAGFQVVEGNLPDLALHELVHDPPCLILAAE' A
#
# COMPACT_ATOMS: atom_id res chain seq x y z
N MET A 1 -17.91 -14.92 12.08
CA MET A 1 -16.84 -13.91 11.88
C MET A 1 -16.80 -13.61 10.41
N ASN A 2 -17.28 -12.43 10.03
CA ASN A 2 -17.58 -12.04 8.66
C ASN A 2 -16.38 -11.27 8.10
N SER A 3 -15.33 -11.98 7.67
CA SER A 3 -14.20 -11.33 6.98
C SER A 3 -14.60 -11.17 5.52
N SER A 4 -14.99 -9.96 5.15
CA SER A 4 -15.22 -9.48 3.79
C SER A 4 -14.12 -9.99 2.83
N PRO A 5 -14.40 -10.21 1.53
CA PRO A 5 -13.40 -10.70 0.58
C PRO A 5 -12.17 -9.82 0.68
N THR A 6 -11.07 -10.43 1.10
CA THR A 6 -9.83 -9.82 1.51
C THR A 6 -9.19 -9.08 0.33
N SER A 7 -9.58 -7.83 0.09
CA SER A 7 -8.72 -6.90 -0.63
C SER A 7 -7.48 -6.69 0.24
N GLN A 8 -6.42 -7.42 -0.08
CA GLN A 8 -5.15 -7.34 0.61
C GLN A 8 -4.58 -5.92 0.40
N ARG A 9 -4.47 -5.15 1.48
CA ARG A 9 -4.02 -3.76 1.43
C ARG A 9 -2.50 -3.70 1.47
N VAL A 10 -1.91 -3.09 0.44
CA VAL A 10 -0.46 -2.91 0.31
C VAL A 10 -0.13 -1.44 0.48
N LEU A 11 0.78 -1.14 1.40
CA LEU A 11 1.31 0.20 1.59
C LEU A 11 2.59 0.33 0.77
N LEU A 12 2.63 1.29 -0.16
CA LEU A 12 3.76 1.52 -1.05
C LEU A 12 4.41 2.86 -0.76
N PHE A 13 5.59 2.80 -0.16
CA PHE A 13 6.43 3.94 0.14
C PHE A 13 7.38 4.21 -1.03
N HIS A 14 7.44 5.48 -1.43
CA HIS A 14 8.35 5.94 -2.46
C HIS A 14 8.80 7.37 -2.21
N ASN A 15 10.00 7.67 -2.68
CA ASN A 15 10.53 9.03 -2.72
C ASN A 15 10.19 9.74 -4.05
N ASP A 16 9.99 8.95 -5.11
CA ASP A 16 9.62 9.40 -6.45
C ASP A 16 8.38 8.62 -6.97
N PRO A 17 7.27 9.31 -7.31
CA PRO A 17 6.03 8.65 -7.71
C PRO A 17 6.10 7.97 -9.07
N THR A 18 7.07 8.34 -9.92
CA THR A 18 7.26 7.68 -11.22
C THR A 18 7.84 6.28 -11.09
N SER A 19 8.60 6.00 -10.03
CA SER A 19 9.18 4.69 -9.77
C SER A 19 8.15 3.64 -9.33
N THR A 20 7.01 4.07 -8.77
CA THR A 20 5.97 3.15 -8.26
C THR A 20 4.84 2.87 -9.22
N LEU A 21 4.61 3.70 -10.25
CA LEU A 21 3.50 3.54 -11.21
C LEU A 21 3.33 2.13 -11.77
N THR A 22 4.45 1.50 -12.17
CA THR A 22 4.43 0.12 -12.69
C THR A 22 4.06 -0.88 -11.61
N MET A 23 4.57 -0.69 -10.39
CA MET A 23 4.34 -1.60 -9.28
C MET A 23 2.91 -1.48 -8.74
N THR A 24 2.40 -0.25 -8.60
CA THR A 24 1.00 0.06 -8.26
C THR A 24 0.06 -0.61 -9.26
N SER A 25 0.29 -0.42 -10.56
CA SER A 25 -0.55 -1.01 -11.61
C SER A 25 -0.57 -2.54 -11.58
N VAL A 26 0.56 -3.18 -11.28
CA VAL A 26 0.66 -4.64 -11.18
C VAL A 26 -0.08 -5.17 -9.94
N LEU A 27 0.07 -4.50 -8.81
CA LEU A 27 -0.58 -4.86 -7.54
C LEU A 27 -2.10 -4.67 -7.61
N GLU A 28 -2.57 -3.56 -8.17
CA GLU A 28 -4.00 -3.33 -8.39
C GLU A 28 -4.60 -4.38 -9.33
N LYS A 29 -3.89 -4.73 -10.41
CA LYS A 29 -4.31 -5.79 -11.32
C LYS A 29 -4.34 -7.17 -10.67
N ALA A 30 -3.48 -7.41 -9.67
CA ALA A 30 -3.50 -8.61 -8.87
C ALA A 30 -4.59 -8.62 -7.78
N GLY A 31 -5.38 -7.55 -7.67
CA GLY A 31 -6.51 -7.43 -6.74
C GLY A 31 -6.15 -6.85 -5.37
N PHE A 32 -4.95 -6.28 -5.24
CA PHE A 32 -4.53 -5.58 -4.04
C PHE A 32 -5.05 -4.14 -4.04
N GLN A 33 -5.37 -3.64 -2.86
CA GLN A 33 -5.60 -2.19 -2.67
C GLN A 33 -4.27 -1.54 -2.33
N VAL A 34 -3.72 -0.76 -3.26
CA VAL A 34 -2.43 -0.08 -3.06
C VAL A 34 -2.69 1.31 -2.49
N VAL A 35 -2.02 1.63 -1.39
CA VAL A 35 -2.01 2.97 -0.80
C VAL A 35 -0.61 3.51 -0.96
N GLU A 36 -0.49 4.51 -1.81
CA GLU A 36 0.74 5.23 -2.10
C GLU A 36 0.91 6.39 -1.10
N GLY A 37 2.12 6.56 -0.56
CA GLY A 37 2.40 7.75 0.23
C GLY A 37 3.85 7.85 0.69
N ASN A 38 4.23 9.05 1.08
CA ASN A 38 5.56 9.31 1.60
C ASN A 38 5.64 8.84 3.06
N LEU A 39 6.78 8.22 3.44
CA LEU A 39 7.02 7.68 4.78
C LEU A 39 6.55 8.60 5.92
N PRO A 40 6.92 9.89 5.99
CA PRO A 40 6.52 10.74 7.11
C PRO A 40 5.02 11.07 7.13
N ASP A 41 4.34 11.05 5.98
CA ASP A 41 2.92 11.43 5.85
C ASP A 41 1.99 10.26 6.19
N LEU A 42 2.43 9.04 5.86
CA LEU A 42 1.61 7.82 5.95
C LEU A 42 1.97 6.93 7.17
N ALA A 43 3.16 7.06 7.76
CA ALA A 43 3.75 6.00 8.62
C ALA A 43 3.21 5.87 10.05
N LEU A 44 2.28 6.68 10.55
CA LEU A 44 1.82 6.50 11.95
C LEU A 44 0.31 6.44 12.14
N HIS A 45 -0.48 7.11 11.30
CA HIS A 45 -1.93 7.09 11.48
C HIS A 45 -2.57 5.82 10.87
N GLU A 46 -2.19 5.47 9.64
CA GLU A 46 -2.77 4.32 8.93
C GLU A 46 -2.28 2.97 9.49
N LEU A 47 -1.01 2.86 9.86
CA LEU A 47 -0.43 1.65 10.45
C LEU A 47 -1.09 1.21 11.77
N VAL A 48 -1.69 2.15 12.50
CA VAL A 48 -2.35 1.88 13.79
C VAL A 48 -3.84 1.59 13.62
N HIS A 49 -4.51 2.25 12.68
CA HIS A 49 -5.96 2.12 12.49
C HIS A 49 -6.35 0.99 11.53
N ASP A 50 -5.57 0.74 10.48
CA ASP A 50 -5.86 -0.30 9.50
C ASP A 50 -4.55 -0.88 8.95
N PRO A 51 -3.99 -1.90 9.63
CA PRO A 51 -2.66 -2.38 9.37
C PRO A 51 -2.58 -3.00 7.95
N PRO A 52 -1.67 -2.52 7.09
CA PRO A 52 -1.47 -3.12 5.78
C PRO A 52 -0.96 -4.55 5.93
N CYS A 53 -1.30 -5.42 4.98
CA CYS A 53 -0.80 -6.80 4.97
C CYS A 53 0.60 -6.91 4.36
N LEU A 54 1.03 -5.90 3.58
CA LEU A 54 2.35 -5.83 2.97
C LEU A 54 2.80 -4.36 2.90
N ILE A 55 4.07 -4.13 3.24
CA ILE A 55 4.71 -2.83 3.13
C ILE A 55 5.87 -2.97 2.15
N LEU A 56 5.88 -2.12 1.12
CA LEU A 56 6.94 -2.05 0.12
C LEU A 56 7.57 -0.67 0.19
N ALA A 57 8.90 -0.61 0.20
CA ALA A 57 9.66 0.63 0.11
C ALA A 57 10.51 0.58 -1.17
N ALA A 58 10.27 1.52 -2.07
CA ALA A 58 11.05 1.72 -3.28
C ALA A 58 11.92 2.97 -3.12
N GLU A 59 13.22 2.82 -3.38
CA GLU A 59 14.24 3.89 -3.35
C GLU A 59 14.29 4.66 -4.66
#